data_AF-W8YB83-F1
#
_entry.id   AF-W8YB83-F1
#
_cell.length_a   1.000
_cell.length_b   1.000
_cell.length_c   1.000
_cell.angle_alpha   90.00
_cell.angle_beta   90.00
_cell.angle_gamma   90.00
#
_symmetry.space_group_name_H-M   'P 1'
#
loop_
_entity.id
_entity.type
_entity.pdbx_description
1 polymer ?
#
loop_
_entity_poly.entity_id
_entity_poly.type
_entity_poly.pdbx_seq_one_letter_code
_entity_poly.pdbx_strand_id
1 'polypeptide(L)'
;MKKKLLAIALGTSVVFALGACGNKEESKSSKQSASTDSAEQIFQRSCAGCHATDLSGATGPDLRKVGGKYDAADIEEIIKKGRGSMSPGLIQGEDAKKVSEWLAEHK
;
A
#
# COMPACT_ATOMS: atom_id res chain seq x y z
N MET A 1 -29.82 -2.61 -58.76
CA MET A 1 -31.23 -2.22 -58.56
C MET A 1 -31.36 -1.45 -57.26
N LYS A 2 -31.92 -0.23 -57.35
CA LYS A 2 -32.71 0.46 -56.31
C LYS A 2 -31.92 0.84 -55.03
N LYS A 3 -31.30 2.04 -55.01
CA LYS A 3 -31.86 3.30 -54.41
C LYS A 3 -31.91 3.15 -52.88
N LYS A 4 -31.28 3.98 -52.04
CA LYS A 4 -31.38 5.46 -51.87
C LYS A 4 -30.16 5.87 -50.99
N LEU A 5 -29.27 6.79 -51.35
CA LEU A 5 -29.39 8.26 -51.31
C LEU A 5 -30.11 8.83 -50.08
N LEU A 6 -29.34 9.57 -49.26
CA LEU A 6 -29.59 10.88 -48.60
C LEU A 6 -28.78 10.92 -47.28
N ALA A 7 -27.66 11.65 -47.19
CA ALA A 7 -27.51 13.12 -47.07
C ALA A 7 -27.50 13.59 -45.60
N ILE A 8 -26.82 14.74 -45.39
CA ILE A 8 -26.62 15.56 -44.16
C ILE A 8 -25.20 15.37 -43.59
N ALA A 9 -24.19 16.09 -44.05
CA ALA A 9 -23.93 17.54 -43.94
C ALA A 9 -23.58 18.00 -42.51
N LEU A 10 -22.30 18.38 -42.37
CA LEU A 10 -21.79 19.58 -41.70
C LEU A 10 -22.24 19.89 -40.26
N GLY A 11 -21.29 19.72 -39.35
CA GLY A 11 -20.97 20.75 -38.36
C GLY A 11 -21.87 20.82 -37.13
N THR A 12 -21.37 20.29 -36.02
CA THR A 12 -21.41 21.00 -34.73
C THR A 12 -20.46 20.30 -33.75
N SER A 13 -19.47 21.06 -33.30
CA SER A 13 -18.49 20.69 -32.29
C SER A 13 -19.17 20.25 -31.00
N VAL A 14 -18.90 19.03 -30.56
CA VAL A 14 -19.01 18.63 -29.16
C VAL A 14 -17.71 17.94 -28.78
N VAL A 15 -16.88 18.68 -28.06
CA VAL A 15 -15.71 18.15 -27.36
C VAL A 15 -16.25 17.26 -26.24
N PHE A 16 -16.39 15.97 -26.53
CA PHE A 16 -16.74 14.96 -25.54
C PHE A 16 -15.44 14.49 -24.88
N ALA A 17 -14.98 15.29 -23.91
CA ALA A 17 -14.10 14.80 -22.88
C ALA A 17 -14.92 13.87 -21.98
N LEU A 18 -14.57 12.58 -21.97
CA LEU A 18 -14.68 11.64 -20.84
C LEU A 18 -14.05 10.33 -21.29
N GLY A 19 -12.78 10.18 -20.92
CA GLY A 19 -11.94 9.04 -21.25
C GLY A 19 -12.42 7.77 -20.58
N ALA A 20 -12.51 6.73 -21.42
CA ALA A 20 -12.13 5.34 -21.21
C ALA A 20 -11.99 4.83 -19.77
N CYS A 21 -12.88 3.90 -19.41
CA CYS A 21 -12.61 2.84 -18.44
C CYS A 21 -11.36 2.06 -18.87
N GLY A 22 -10.22 2.37 -18.26
CA GLY A 22 -9.03 1.54 -18.24
C GLY A 22 -8.71 1.21 -16.80
N ASN A 23 -9.17 0.06 -16.31
CA ASN A 23 -8.68 -0.51 -15.05
C ASN A 23 -7.26 -1.04 -15.31
N LYS A 24 -6.30 -0.12 -15.23
CA LYS A 24 -4.87 -0.43 -15.18
C LYS A 24 -4.45 -0.28 -13.73
N GLU A 25 -4.65 -1.34 -12.94
CA GLU A 25 -3.96 -1.52 -11.66
C GLU A 25 -2.51 -1.88 -11.97
N GLU A 26 -1.76 -0.86 -12.42
CA GLU A 26 -0.32 -0.88 -12.38
C GLU A 26 0.09 -0.74 -10.92
N SER A 27 0.70 -1.81 -10.41
CA SER A 27 1.58 -1.83 -9.26
C SER A 27 2.71 -0.81 -9.48
N LYS A 28 2.40 0.47 -9.29
CA LYS A 28 3.40 1.51 -9.14
C LYS A 28 3.91 1.40 -7.72
N SER A 29 5.13 0.89 -7.61
CA SER A 29 6.08 1.19 -6.54
C SER A 29 6.06 2.70 -6.33
N SER A 30 5.15 3.17 -5.49
CA SER A 30 5.07 4.57 -5.13
C SER A 30 6.34 4.87 -4.35
N LYS A 31 7.08 5.89 -4.79
CA LYS A 31 7.87 6.70 -3.88
C LYS A 31 6.90 7.21 -2.82
N GLN A 32 6.67 6.42 -1.78
CA GLN A 32 5.79 6.78 -0.68
C GLN A 32 6.52 7.88 0.07
N SER A 33 6.02 9.10 -0.09
CA SER A 33 6.41 10.20 0.79
C SER A 33 6.10 9.76 2.21
N ALA A 34 7.02 10.03 3.15
CA ALA A 34 6.82 9.73 4.57
C ALA A 34 5.45 10.24 5.02
N SER A 35 4.64 9.40 5.65
CA SER A 35 3.42 9.87 6.28
C SER A 35 3.76 10.75 7.47
N THR A 36 2.90 11.72 7.76
CA THR A 36 2.93 12.51 9.00
C THR A 36 2.46 11.71 10.21
N ASP A 37 1.89 10.54 9.99
CA ASP A 37 1.36 9.67 11.04
C ASP A 37 2.47 9.15 11.98
N SER A 38 2.06 8.82 13.21
CA SER A 38 2.92 8.15 14.18
C SER A 38 3.17 6.68 13.79
N ALA A 39 4.25 6.10 14.29
CA ALA A 39 4.55 4.68 14.08
C ALA A 39 3.38 3.76 14.48
N GLU A 40 2.73 4.05 15.61
CA GLU A 40 1.53 3.35 16.07
C GLU A 40 0.40 3.43 15.03
N GLN A 41 0.09 4.63 14.53
CA GLN A 41 -0.97 4.81 13.53
C GLN A 41 -0.66 4.06 12.23
N ILE A 42 0.61 4.05 11.80
CA ILE A 42 1.08 3.27 10.64
C ILE A 42 0.90 1.77 10.92
N PHE A 43 1.29 1.30 12.10
CA PHE A 43 1.13 -0.09 12.51
C PHE A 43 -0.35 -0.51 12.52
N GLN A 44 -1.25 0.31 13.08
CA GLN A 44 -2.67 0.00 13.16
C GLN A 44 -3.30 -0.15 11.77
N ARG A 45 -2.92 0.68 10.79
CA ARG A 45 -3.48 0.58 9.43
C ARG A 45 -2.89 -0.55 8.57
N SER A 46 -1.61 -0.88 8.77
CA SER A 46 -0.85 -1.74 7.84
C SER A 46 -0.46 -3.09 8.41
N CYS A 47 -0.48 -3.27 9.75
CA CYS A 47 0.11 -4.43 10.42
C CYS A 47 -0.87 -5.12 11.37
N ALA A 48 -1.72 -4.36 12.06
CA ALA A 48 -2.64 -4.88 13.09
C ALA A 48 -3.61 -5.96 12.57
N GLY A 49 -3.96 -5.95 11.28
CA GLY A 49 -4.81 -7.00 10.69
C GLY A 49 -4.23 -8.41 10.82
N CYS A 50 -2.90 -8.55 10.89
CA CYS A 50 -2.22 -9.84 11.12
C CYS A 50 -1.64 -9.96 12.52
N HIS A 51 -1.17 -8.85 13.10
CA HIS A 51 -0.43 -8.85 14.37
C HIS A 51 -1.25 -8.40 15.58
N ALA A 52 -2.56 -8.20 15.40
CA ALA A 52 -3.49 -7.59 16.35
C ALA A 52 -3.12 -6.14 16.71
N THR A 53 -4.13 -5.38 17.16
CA THR A 53 -3.97 -3.98 17.59
C THR A 53 -3.02 -3.85 18.79
N ASP A 54 -2.94 -4.86 19.64
CA ASP A 54 -2.12 -4.90 20.85
C ASP A 54 -0.79 -5.65 20.68
N LEU A 55 -0.40 -5.93 19.44
CA LEU A 55 0.80 -6.70 19.08
C LEU A 55 0.78 -8.17 19.52
N SER A 56 -0.31 -8.68 20.08
CA SER A 56 -0.37 -10.05 20.61
C SER A 56 -0.26 -11.15 19.54
N GLY A 57 -0.42 -10.78 18.26
CA GLY A 57 -0.43 -11.70 17.15
C GLY A 57 -1.82 -12.30 16.89
N ALA A 58 -2.12 -12.53 15.63
CA ALA A 58 -3.31 -13.27 15.19
C ALA A 58 -2.88 -14.28 14.12
N THR A 59 -2.99 -13.90 12.84
CA THR A 59 -2.44 -14.68 11.73
C THR A 59 -0.91 -14.54 11.65
N GLY A 60 -0.40 -13.38 12.02
CA GLY A 60 1.03 -13.12 12.22
C GLY A 60 1.45 -13.35 13.69
N PRO A 61 2.74 -13.57 13.94
CA PRO A 61 3.26 -13.83 15.29
C PRO A 61 3.12 -12.63 16.24
N ASP A 62 3.22 -12.90 17.54
CA ASP A 62 3.32 -11.90 18.61
C ASP A 62 4.56 -11.00 18.43
N LEU A 63 4.35 -9.68 18.50
CA LEU A 63 5.36 -8.64 18.37
C LEU A 63 5.62 -7.84 19.65
N ARG A 64 4.93 -8.13 20.77
CA ARG A 64 5.08 -7.38 22.05
C ARG A 64 6.50 -7.37 22.61
N LYS A 65 7.33 -8.31 22.16
CA LYS A 65 8.74 -8.47 22.57
C LYS A 65 9.69 -8.60 21.38
N VAL A 66 9.31 -8.06 20.21
CA VAL A 66 10.09 -8.22 18.98
C VAL A 66 11.45 -7.52 19.09
N GLY A 67 11.51 -6.37 19.77
CA GLY A 67 12.74 -5.62 20.05
C GLY A 67 13.72 -6.33 20.99
N GLY A 68 13.28 -7.40 21.67
CA GLY A 68 14.16 -8.29 22.42
C GLY A 68 14.87 -9.32 21.52
N LYS A 69 14.42 -9.50 20.27
CA LYS A 69 14.93 -10.50 19.32
C LYS A 69 15.59 -9.88 18.09
N TYR A 70 15.11 -8.72 17.67
CA TYR A 70 15.55 -8.02 16.46
C TYR A 70 15.76 -6.55 16.78
N ASP A 71 16.75 -5.93 16.15
CA ASP A 71 16.91 -4.49 16.21
C ASP A 71 16.04 -3.79 15.14
N ALA A 72 16.09 -2.45 15.11
CA ALA A 72 15.29 -1.68 14.17
C ALA A 72 15.66 -1.95 12.70
N ALA A 73 16.93 -2.23 12.40
CA ALA A 73 17.37 -2.50 11.02
C ALA A 73 16.87 -3.88 10.55
N ASP A 74 16.94 -4.89 11.43
CA ASP A 74 16.41 -6.22 11.18
C ASP A 74 14.89 -6.19 10.94
N ILE A 75 14.16 -5.45 11.77
CA ILE A 75 12.71 -5.30 11.63
C ILE A 75 12.37 -4.58 10.32
N GLU A 76 13.11 -3.54 9.96
CA GLU A 76 12.91 -2.81 8.70
C GLU A 76 13.16 -3.71 7.49
N GLU A 77 14.17 -4.56 7.55
CA GLU A 77 14.46 -5.54 6.50
C GLU A 77 13.33 -6.57 6.37
N ILE A 78 12.80 -7.07 7.50
CA ILE A 78 11.65 -7.99 7.51
C ILE A 78 10.41 -7.32 6.89
N ILE A 79 10.14 -6.06 7.19
CA ILE A 79 9.01 -5.30 6.60
C ILE A 79 9.21 -5.14 5.09
N LYS A 80 10.43 -4.83 4.65
CA LYS A 80 10.75 -4.65 3.22
C LYS A 80 10.66 -5.95 2.42
N LYS A 81 11.23 -7.04 2.95
CA LYS A 81 11.36 -8.32 2.24
C LYS A 81 10.22 -9.29 2.51
N GLY A 82 9.41 -9.03 3.53
CA GLY A 82 8.47 -10.01 4.06
C GLY A 82 9.19 -11.16 4.77
N ARG A 83 8.43 -12.00 5.46
CA ARG A 83 8.95 -13.22 6.09
C ARG A 83 7.85 -14.26 6.28
N GLY A 84 8.07 -15.47 5.77
CA GLY A 84 7.06 -16.53 5.82
C GLY A 84 5.80 -16.11 5.08
N SER A 85 4.67 -16.04 5.80
CA SER A 85 3.38 -15.58 5.25
C SER A 85 3.24 -14.05 5.20
N MET A 86 4.16 -13.28 5.78
CA MET A 86 4.12 -11.82 5.72
C MET A 86 4.60 -11.34 4.34
N SER A 87 3.71 -10.67 3.60
CA SER A 87 4.01 -10.10 2.28
C SER A 87 5.03 -8.95 2.36
N PRO A 88 5.93 -8.82 1.36
CA PRO A 88 6.90 -7.74 1.30
C PRO A 88 6.24 -6.38 1.03
N GLY A 89 6.87 -5.31 1.54
CA GLY A 89 6.60 -3.95 1.08
C GLY A 89 5.24 -3.38 1.50
N LEU A 90 4.65 -3.85 2.60
CA LEU A 90 3.42 -3.31 3.18
C LEU A 90 3.52 -1.81 3.51
N ILE A 91 4.71 -1.39 3.93
CA ILE A 91 5.14 0.01 4.08
C ILE A 91 6.59 0.11 3.61
N GLN A 92 7.02 1.31 3.22
CA GLN A 92 8.37 1.54 2.67
C GLN A 92 8.93 2.90 3.11
N GLY A 93 10.23 3.10 2.88
CA GLY A 93 10.91 4.36 3.17
C GLY A 93 10.82 4.74 4.65
N GLU A 94 10.52 6.00 4.91
CA GLU A 94 10.48 6.54 6.27
C GLU A 94 9.40 5.90 7.14
N ASP A 95 8.26 5.48 6.57
CA ASP A 95 7.21 4.80 7.33
C ASP A 95 7.72 3.45 7.87
N ALA A 96 8.45 2.69 7.03
CA ALA A 96 9.07 1.43 7.44
C ALA A 96 10.09 1.67 8.55
N LYS A 97 10.95 2.69 8.40
CA LYS A 97 11.94 3.06 9.42
C LYS A 97 11.27 3.43 10.75
N LYS A 98 10.28 4.33 10.74
CA LYS A 98 9.54 4.75 11.96
C LYS A 98 8.91 3.57 12.70
N VAL A 99 8.22 2.69 11.97
CA VAL A 99 7.57 1.51 12.58
C VAL A 99 8.61 0.56 13.15
N SER A 100 9.73 0.38 12.47
CA SER A 100 10.79 -0.55 12.90
C SER A 100 11.50 -0.05 14.16
N GLU A 101 11.79 1.25 14.23
CA GLU A 101 12.36 1.89 15.42
C GLU A 101 11.42 1.75 16.63
N TRP A 102 10.13 2.03 16.43
CA TRP A 102 9.13 1.88 17.47
C TRP A 102 8.97 0.42 17.96
N LEU A 103 8.93 -0.56 17.04
CA LEU A 103 8.86 -1.98 17.39
C LEU A 103 10.12 -2.46 18.12
N ALA A 104 11.29 -1.92 17.81
CA ALA A 104 12.55 -2.29 18.48
C ALA A 104 12.58 -1.87 19.98
N GLU A 105 11.72 -0.94 20.40
CA GLU A 105 11.57 -0.55 21.80
C GLU A 105 10.75 -1.56 22.62
N HIS A 106 10.04 -2.49 21.97
CA HIS A 106 9.18 -3.48 22.61
C HIS A 106 9.98 -4.75 22.97
N LYS A 107 10.44 -4.86 24.21
CA LYS A 107 11.35 -5.92 24.70
C LYS A 107 10.70 -6.90 25.69
#